data_AF-A0AAN6JRN2-F1
#
_entry.id   AF-A0AAN6JRN2-F1
#
_cell.length_a   1.000
_cell.length_b   1.000
_cell.length_c   1.000
_cell.angle_alpha   90.00
_cell.angle_beta   90.00
_cell.angle_gamma   90.00
#
_symmetry.space_group_name_H-M   'P 1'
#
loop_
_entity.id
_entity.type
_entity.pdbx_description
1 polymer ?
#
loop_
_entity_poly.entity_id
_entity_poly.type
_entity_poly.pdbx_seq_one_letter_code
_entity_poly.pdbx_strand_id
1 'polypeptide(L)'
;MKKCSGRYLGRDISTTPAAASRLPTTIPPVQPLTITQEVPEQVGSMTTIPTRFAQAAKVSSNLFEAHARSRALYRQFYRSAPEICALYALDVPPSLLRAKIRTQFEKYRGINDLAVLDVLLLKAQQEYQETINAWKQLPQIMRWFADEEADPKPQTFLENFYAGRDEPKSV
;
A
#
# COMPACT_ATOMS: atom_id res chain seq x y z
N MET A 1 -1.49 52.48 -0.44
CA MET A 1 -1.27 52.51 1.02
C MET A 1 -2.18 53.53 1.69
N LYS A 2 -3.06 53.11 2.59
CA LYS A 2 -3.73 53.99 3.56
C LYS A 2 -3.58 53.37 4.95
N LYS A 3 -2.90 54.08 5.85
CA LYS A 3 -2.71 53.73 7.25
C LYS A 3 -3.99 54.08 8.00
N CYS A 4 -4.52 53.15 8.81
CA CYS A 4 -5.43 53.48 9.91
C CYS A 4 -4.86 52.85 11.19
N SER A 5 -4.53 53.73 12.13
CA SER A 5 -4.02 53.48 13.47
C SER A 5 -5.12 53.05 14.43
N GLY A 6 -4.74 52.27 15.45
CA GLY A 6 -5.65 51.63 16.41
C GLY A 6 -6.14 52.45 17.60
N ARG A 7 -6.86 51.76 18.48
CA ARG A 7 -6.85 51.82 19.97
C ARG A 7 -8.14 51.24 20.55
N TYR A 8 -8.03 50.24 21.41
CA TYR A 8 -8.89 50.00 22.58
C TYR A 8 -7.99 49.31 23.62
N LEU A 9 -7.44 50.06 24.59
CA LEU A 9 -7.93 50.15 25.99
C LEU A 9 -8.17 48.74 26.57
N GLY A 10 -7.27 48.18 27.38
CA GLY A 10 -6.83 48.71 28.66
C GLY A 10 -7.77 48.20 29.76
N ARG A 11 -7.40 47.09 30.42
CA ARG A 11 -8.06 46.65 31.64
C ARG A 11 -7.03 46.03 32.58
N ASP A 12 -6.53 46.88 33.46
CA ASP A 12 -5.71 46.52 34.61
C ASP A 12 -6.61 45.87 35.68
N ILE A 13 -6.16 44.74 36.22
CA ILE A 13 -6.64 44.20 37.50
C ILE A 13 -5.42 43.76 38.31
N SER A 14 -5.09 44.60 39.28
CA SER A 14 -4.14 44.36 40.35
C SER A 14 -4.72 43.47 41.45
N THR A 15 -3.81 42.84 42.23
CA THR A 15 -4.00 42.34 43.62
C THR A 15 -4.62 40.94 43.69
N THR A 16 -3.97 39.87 44.20
CA THR A 16 -3.27 39.69 45.49
C THR A 16 -2.54 38.32 45.49
N PRO A 17 -1.39 38.12 46.15
CA PRO A 17 -0.74 36.81 46.24
C PRO A 17 -1.41 35.91 47.28
N ALA A 18 -1.96 34.78 46.86
CA ALA A 18 -2.48 33.75 47.75
C ALA A 18 -1.33 32.88 48.29
N ALA A 19 -1.21 32.85 49.62
CA ALA A 19 -0.27 32.05 50.37
C ALA A 19 -0.50 30.53 50.16
N ALA A 20 0.47 29.84 49.58
CA ALA A 20 0.48 28.38 49.49
C ALA A 20 1.11 27.82 50.77
N SER A 21 0.26 27.33 51.68
CA SER A 21 0.64 26.51 52.82
C SER A 21 1.23 25.17 52.34
N ARG A 22 2.41 24.83 52.84
CA ARG A 22 3.08 23.55 52.57
C ARG A 22 2.40 22.45 53.38
N LEU A 23 1.76 21.49 52.70
CA LEU A 23 1.33 20.24 53.32
C LEU A 23 2.50 19.25 53.36
N PRO A 24 2.70 18.49 54.45
CA PRO A 24 3.74 17.48 54.53
C PRO A 24 3.33 16.23 53.74
N THR A 25 4.02 15.95 52.62
CA THR A 25 3.85 14.70 51.88
C THR A 25 4.64 13.58 52.56
N THR A 26 4.03 12.93 53.55
CA THR A 26 4.45 11.59 53.99
C THR A 26 3.81 10.57 53.06
N ILE A 27 4.59 10.02 52.13
CA ILE A 27 4.17 8.94 51.23
C ILE A 27 4.20 7.62 52.03
N PRO A 28 3.10 6.89 52.20
CA PRO A 28 3.15 5.54 52.76
C PRO A 28 3.79 4.57 51.75
N PRO A 29 4.55 3.55 52.20
CA PRO A 29 5.13 2.56 51.30
C PRO A 29 4.03 1.75 50.61
N VAL A 30 4.04 1.75 49.28
CA VAL A 30 3.16 0.93 48.45
C VAL A 30 3.54 -0.54 48.66
N GLN A 31 2.62 -1.33 49.19
CA GLN A 31 2.77 -2.79 49.23
C GLN A 31 2.65 -3.33 47.80
N PRO A 32 3.58 -4.19 47.32
CA PRO A 32 3.40 -4.83 46.04
C PRO A 32 2.23 -5.81 46.15
N LEU A 33 1.15 -5.52 45.42
CA LEU A 33 0.10 -6.50 45.17
C LEU A 33 0.73 -7.61 44.32
N THR A 34 1.10 -8.72 44.95
CA THR A 34 1.32 -9.99 44.25
C THR A 34 -0.02 -10.40 43.67
N ILE A 35 -0.30 -9.92 42.46
CA ILE A 35 -1.34 -10.45 41.61
C ILE A 35 -0.80 -11.82 41.18
N THR A 36 -1.18 -12.86 41.92
CA THR A 36 -1.17 -14.23 41.40
C THR A 36 -2.26 -14.29 40.34
N GLN A 37 -2.00 -13.72 39.16
CA GLN A 37 -2.75 -14.11 37.98
C GLN A 37 -2.20 -15.48 37.62
N GLU A 38 -2.99 -16.51 37.91
CA GLU A 38 -2.95 -17.71 37.11
C GLU A 38 -3.20 -17.26 35.66
N VAL A 39 -2.13 -17.15 34.88
CA VAL A 39 -2.24 -17.04 33.43
C VAL A 39 -2.90 -18.35 33.02
N PRO A 40 -4.15 -18.34 32.52
CA PRO A 40 -4.71 -19.57 32.03
C PRO A 40 -3.81 -20.02 30.89
N GLU A 41 -3.19 -21.19 31.06
CA GLU A 41 -2.50 -21.91 30.01
C GLU A 41 -3.56 -22.35 29.00
N GLN A 42 -4.02 -21.40 28.19
CA GLN A 42 -4.87 -21.65 27.06
C GLN A 42 -3.99 -22.36 26.04
N VAL A 43 -4.02 -23.69 26.06
CA VAL A 43 -3.62 -24.54 24.93
C VAL A 43 -4.64 -24.31 23.81
N GLY A 44 -4.70 -23.08 23.32
CA GLY A 44 -5.38 -22.71 22.11
C GLY A 44 -4.46 -23.13 20.98
N SER A 45 -4.93 -24.01 20.10
CA SER A 45 -4.35 -24.17 18.77
C SER A 45 -3.98 -22.78 18.24
N MET A 46 -2.68 -22.51 18.05
CA MET A 46 -2.12 -21.23 17.58
C MET A 46 -2.59 -20.96 16.15
N THR A 47 -3.88 -20.64 16.00
CA THR A 47 -4.57 -20.47 14.73
C THR A 47 -4.55 -18.99 14.43
N THR A 48 -3.61 -18.56 13.60
CA THR A 48 -3.49 -17.16 13.17
C THR A 48 -4.56 -16.84 12.13
N ILE A 49 -5.34 -15.79 12.37
CA ILE A 49 -6.39 -15.34 11.43
C ILE A 49 -5.70 -14.75 10.18
N PRO A 50 -6.07 -15.17 8.96
CA PRO A 50 -5.44 -14.64 7.75
C PRO A 50 -5.85 -13.19 7.49
N THR A 51 -4.99 -12.46 6.78
CA THR A 51 -5.23 -11.08 6.37
C THR A 51 -6.36 -10.98 5.34
N ARG A 52 -6.93 -9.78 5.19
CA ARG A 52 -8.02 -9.52 4.24
C ARG A 52 -7.56 -9.89 2.82
N PHE A 53 -8.43 -10.59 2.08
CA PHE A 53 -8.20 -11.12 0.71
C PHE A 53 -7.06 -12.14 0.57
N ALA A 54 -6.56 -12.70 1.68
CA ALA A 54 -5.63 -13.82 1.62
C ALA A 54 -6.29 -15.03 0.97
N GLN A 55 -5.54 -15.69 0.08
CA GLN A 55 -5.95 -16.95 -0.52
C GLN A 55 -4.85 -17.98 -0.29
N ALA A 56 -5.24 -19.21 0.04
CA ALA A 56 -4.29 -20.32 0.12
C ALA A 56 -3.68 -20.59 -1.27
N ALA A 57 -2.37 -20.85 -1.30
CA ALA A 57 -1.71 -21.28 -2.52
C ALA A 57 -2.32 -22.62 -2.97
N LYS A 58 -2.77 -22.67 -4.22
CA LYS A 58 -3.36 -23.88 -4.82
C LYS A 58 -2.77 -24.13 -6.18
N VAL A 59 -2.51 -25.40 -6.46
CA VAL A 59 -2.04 -25.89 -7.75
C VAL A 59 -3.27 -26.34 -8.55
N SER A 60 -3.36 -25.91 -9.81
CA SER A 60 -4.43 -26.35 -10.69
C SER A 60 -4.20 -27.75 -11.23
N SER A 61 -5.29 -28.48 -11.43
CA SER A 61 -5.26 -29.80 -12.06
C SER A 61 -5.21 -29.73 -13.59
N ASN A 62 -5.93 -28.75 -14.16
CA ASN A 62 -6.14 -28.59 -15.59
C ASN A 62 -6.01 -27.12 -16.02
N LEU A 63 -5.65 -26.87 -17.28
CA LEU A 63 -5.56 -25.52 -17.85
C LEU A 63 -6.89 -24.76 -17.80
N PHE A 64 -8.02 -25.46 -17.96
CA PHE A 64 -9.34 -24.85 -17.85
C PHE A 64 -9.58 -24.23 -16.47
N GLU A 65 -9.15 -24.91 -15.40
CA GLU A 65 -9.23 -24.42 -14.03
C GLU A 65 -8.31 -23.21 -13.83
N ALA A 66 -7.08 -23.25 -14.35
CA ALA A 66 -6.16 -22.12 -14.33
C ALA A 66 -6.75 -20.89 -15.03
N HIS A 67 -7.33 -21.06 -16.23
CA HIS A 67 -7.99 -19.98 -16.95
C HIS A 67 -9.27 -19.48 -16.26
N ALA A 68 -10.01 -20.33 -15.55
CA ALA A 68 -11.15 -19.90 -14.75
C ALA A 68 -10.70 -19.00 -13.59
N ARG A 69 -9.61 -19.37 -12.91
CA ARG A 69 -9.00 -18.57 -11.85
C ARG A 69 -8.44 -17.25 -12.37
N SER A 70 -7.74 -17.25 -13.51
CA SER A 70 -7.22 -16.03 -14.11
C SER A 70 -8.34 -15.04 -14.46
N ARG A 71 -9.45 -15.52 -15.03
CA ARG A 71 -10.66 -14.70 -15.32
C ARG A 71 -11.35 -14.20 -14.06
N ALA A 72 -11.35 -14.97 -12.97
CA ALA A 72 -11.87 -14.52 -11.69
C ALA A 72 -11.01 -13.39 -11.11
N LEU A 73 -9.69 -13.56 -11.11
CA LEU A 73 -8.74 -12.56 -10.64
C LEU A 73 -8.79 -11.27 -11.47
N TYR A 74 -8.84 -11.39 -12.81
CA TYR A 74 -9.01 -10.24 -13.70
C TYR A 74 -10.28 -9.44 -13.39
N ARG A 75 -11.40 -10.11 -13.12
CA ARG A 75 -12.66 -9.46 -12.72
C ARG A 75 -12.55 -8.74 -11.38
N GLN A 76 -11.78 -9.28 -10.43
CA GLN A 76 -11.54 -8.62 -9.13
C GLN A 76 -10.76 -7.32 -9.33
N PHE A 77 -9.62 -7.36 -10.03
CA PHE A 77 -8.84 -6.16 -10.38
C PHE A 77 -9.66 -5.12 -11.14
N TYR A 78 -10.46 -5.56 -12.13
CA TYR A 78 -11.25 -4.64 -12.95
C TYR A 78 -12.28 -3.86 -12.12
N ARG A 79 -12.89 -4.51 -11.13
CA ARG A 79 -13.88 -3.90 -10.22
C ARG A 79 -13.25 -3.02 -9.16
N SER A 80 -12.05 -3.38 -8.69
CA SER A 80 -11.34 -2.61 -7.66
C SER A 80 -10.60 -1.38 -8.21
N ALA A 81 -10.44 -1.24 -9.52
CA ALA A 81 -9.78 -0.09 -10.15
C ALA A 81 -10.19 1.30 -9.58
N PRO A 82 -11.49 1.67 -9.46
CA PRO A 82 -11.87 2.94 -8.86
C PRO A 82 -11.51 3.06 -7.37
N GLU A 83 -11.54 1.96 -6.62
CA GLU A 83 -11.12 1.92 -5.22
C GLU A 83 -9.61 2.16 -5.11
N ILE A 84 -8.80 1.52 -5.96
CA ILE A 84 -7.34 1.74 -6.02
C ILE A 84 -7.02 3.20 -6.34
N CYS A 85 -7.68 3.80 -7.33
CA CYS A 85 -7.49 5.22 -7.65
C CYS A 85 -7.79 6.14 -6.45
N ALA A 86 -8.84 5.83 -5.68
CA ALA A 86 -9.22 6.60 -4.50
C ALA A 86 -8.26 6.39 -3.31
N LEU A 87 -7.85 5.14 -3.05
CA LEU A 87 -6.94 4.79 -1.94
C LEU A 87 -5.59 5.49 -2.05
N TYR A 88 -5.08 5.60 -3.27
CA TYR A 88 -3.75 6.12 -3.55
C TYR A 88 -3.73 7.53 -4.13
N ALA A 89 -4.90 8.15 -4.32
CA ALA A 89 -5.05 9.45 -4.97
C ALA A 89 -4.26 9.55 -6.29
N LEU A 90 -4.45 8.59 -7.19
CA LEU A 90 -3.76 8.57 -8.50
C LEU A 90 -4.21 9.74 -9.37
N ASP A 91 -3.26 10.36 -10.07
CA ASP A 91 -3.50 11.36 -11.13
C ASP A 91 -4.08 10.75 -12.42
N VAL A 92 -4.27 9.43 -12.44
CA VAL A 92 -4.71 8.64 -13.59
C VAL A 92 -6.18 8.23 -13.44
N PRO A 93 -7.01 8.38 -14.48
CA PRO A 93 -8.42 7.97 -14.40
C PRO A 93 -8.57 6.44 -14.30
N PRO A 94 -9.61 5.92 -13.62
CA PRO A 94 -9.85 4.48 -13.48
C PRO A 94 -9.96 3.72 -14.81
N SER A 95 -10.35 4.39 -15.89
CA SER A 95 -10.41 3.80 -17.24
C SER A 95 -9.02 3.41 -17.76
N LEU A 96 -8.02 4.25 -17.52
CA LEU A 96 -6.65 3.99 -17.96
C LEU A 96 -6.01 2.89 -17.11
N LEU A 97 -6.28 2.87 -15.79
CA LEU A 97 -5.86 1.78 -14.92
C LEU A 97 -6.43 0.42 -15.37
N ARG A 98 -7.71 0.37 -15.78
CA ARG A 98 -8.31 -0.86 -16.34
C ARG A 98 -7.65 -1.31 -17.63
N ALA A 99 -7.29 -0.37 -18.51
CA ALA A 99 -6.55 -0.67 -19.73
C ALA A 99 -5.17 -1.27 -19.39
N LYS A 100 -4.47 -0.72 -18.38
CA LYS A 100 -3.20 -1.29 -17.91
C LYS A 100 -3.32 -2.66 -17.31
N ILE A 101 -4.32 -2.90 -16.46
CA ILE A 101 -4.61 -4.24 -15.95
C ILE A 101 -4.76 -5.22 -17.12
N ARG A 102 -5.51 -4.84 -18.16
CA ARG A 102 -5.64 -5.67 -19.37
C ARG A 102 -4.30 -5.94 -20.05
N THR A 103 -3.48 -4.92 -20.29
CA THR A 103 -2.15 -5.09 -20.88
C THR A 103 -1.28 -6.05 -20.07
N GLN A 104 -1.28 -5.95 -18.74
CA GLN A 104 -0.47 -6.85 -17.89
C GLN A 104 -0.93 -8.31 -18.00
N PHE A 105 -2.23 -8.58 -18.04
CA PHE A 105 -2.75 -9.94 -18.27
C PHE A 105 -2.44 -10.44 -19.68
N GLU A 106 -2.46 -9.57 -20.69
CA GLU A 106 -2.16 -9.92 -22.08
C GLU A 106 -0.69 -10.26 -22.31
N LYS A 107 0.26 -9.68 -21.55
CA LYS A 107 1.69 -10.04 -21.59
C LYS A 107 1.93 -11.54 -21.38
N TYR A 108 1.08 -12.20 -20.60
CA TYR A 108 1.21 -13.62 -20.27
C TYR A 108 0.26 -14.53 -21.06
N ARG A 109 -0.41 -14.00 -22.11
CA ARG A 109 -1.41 -14.76 -22.88
C ARG A 109 -0.85 -16.01 -23.58
N GLY A 110 0.41 -15.99 -23.99
CA GLY A 110 1.05 -17.08 -24.74
C GLY A 110 1.56 -18.24 -23.89
N ILE A 111 1.41 -18.19 -22.57
CA ILE A 111 1.94 -19.20 -21.66
C ILE A 111 0.98 -20.37 -21.56
N ASN A 112 1.44 -21.56 -21.95
CA ASN A 112 0.67 -22.80 -21.93
C ASN A 112 1.07 -23.76 -20.80
N ASP A 113 2.19 -23.51 -20.11
CA ASP A 113 2.64 -24.35 -19.00
C ASP A 113 1.83 -24.07 -17.73
N LEU A 114 1.25 -25.13 -17.16
CA LEU A 114 0.38 -25.09 -16.00
C LEU A 114 1.12 -24.62 -14.75
N ALA A 115 2.35 -25.11 -14.52
CA ALA A 115 3.13 -24.77 -13.34
C ALA A 115 3.50 -23.27 -13.34
N VAL A 116 3.86 -22.74 -14.51
CA VAL A 116 4.16 -21.31 -14.69
C VAL A 116 2.91 -20.47 -14.46
N LEU A 117 1.75 -20.88 -15.00
CA LEU A 117 0.49 -20.18 -14.78
C LEU A 117 0.10 -20.13 -13.29
N ASP A 118 0.30 -21.22 -12.56
CA ASP A 118 0.04 -21.27 -11.12
C ASP A 118 0.89 -20.28 -10.32
N VAL A 119 2.19 -20.20 -10.63
CA VAL A 119 3.10 -19.23 -10.00
C VAL A 119 2.71 -17.79 -10.35
N LEU A 120 2.33 -17.52 -11.61
CA LEU A 120 1.89 -16.19 -12.04
C LEU A 120 0.58 -15.78 -11.36
N LEU A 121 -0.38 -16.70 -11.23
CA LEU A 121 -1.63 -16.44 -10.53
C LEU A 121 -1.42 -16.17 -9.04
N LEU A 122 -0.52 -16.91 -8.39
CA LEU A 122 -0.17 -16.67 -7.00
C LEU A 122 0.44 -15.27 -6.82
N LYS A 123 1.41 -14.90 -7.67
CA LYS A 123 2.03 -13.57 -7.64
C LYS A 123 1.01 -12.45 -7.88
N ALA A 124 0.12 -12.63 -8.86
CA ALA A 124 -0.92 -11.64 -9.14
C ALA A 124 -1.94 -11.51 -8.00
N GLN A 125 -2.23 -12.60 -7.28
CA GLN A 125 -3.08 -12.54 -6.08
C GLN A 125 -2.40 -11.82 -4.92
N GLN A 126 -1.10 -12.03 -4.73
CA GLN A 126 -0.29 -11.29 -3.75
C GLN A 126 -0.26 -9.80 -4.09
N GLU A 127 -0.04 -9.47 -5.36
CA GLU A 127 -0.07 -8.10 -5.88
C GLU A 127 -1.43 -7.41 -5.61
N TYR A 128 -2.53 -8.12 -5.83
CA TYR A 128 -3.88 -7.65 -5.52
C TYR A 128 -4.07 -7.39 -4.02
N GLN A 129 -3.59 -8.33 -3.18
CA GLN A 129 -3.73 -8.22 -1.74
C GLN A 129 -2.95 -7.01 -1.20
N GLU A 130 -1.71 -6.83 -1.65
CA GLU A 130 -0.85 -5.71 -1.26
C GLU A 130 -1.43 -4.36 -1.68
N THR A 131 -2.10 -4.30 -2.83
CA THR A 131 -2.67 -3.05 -3.36
C THR A 131 -3.95 -2.67 -2.64
N ILE A 132 -4.88 -3.59 -2.42
CA ILE A 132 -6.15 -3.28 -1.75
C ILE A 132 -5.98 -3.06 -0.25
N ASN A 133 -5.03 -3.75 0.39
CA ASN A 133 -4.75 -3.54 1.80
C ASN A 133 -3.84 -2.33 2.06
N ALA A 134 -3.53 -1.53 1.04
CA ALA A 134 -2.65 -0.36 1.14
C ALA A 134 -1.26 -0.68 1.72
N TRP A 135 -0.70 -1.85 1.38
CA TRP A 135 0.67 -2.23 1.77
C TRP A 135 1.72 -1.64 0.80
N LYS A 136 1.32 -1.35 -0.44
CA LYS A 136 2.12 -0.58 -1.39
C LYS A 136 2.05 0.92 -1.10
N GLN A 137 2.99 1.69 -1.63
CA GLN A 137 2.92 3.14 -1.72
C GLN A 137 2.65 3.57 -3.18
N LEU A 138 2.37 4.86 -3.38
CA LEU A 138 2.12 5.44 -4.70
C LEU A 138 3.20 5.12 -5.76
N PRO A 139 4.52 5.26 -5.50
CA PRO A 139 5.53 4.99 -6.53
C PRO A 139 5.55 3.54 -7.03
N GLN A 140 5.24 2.55 -6.18
CA GLN A 140 5.16 1.16 -6.64
C GLN A 140 3.99 0.94 -7.61
N ILE A 141 2.88 1.66 -7.46
CA ILE A 141 1.75 1.60 -8.39
C ILE A 141 2.07 2.36 -9.67
N MET A 142 2.68 3.54 -9.55
CA MET A 142 3.09 4.34 -10.70
C MET A 142 4.12 3.61 -11.57
N ARG A 143 4.89 2.67 -11.00
CA ARG A 143 5.79 1.78 -11.74
C ARG A 143 5.09 0.98 -12.84
N TRP A 144 3.79 0.68 -12.73
CA TRP A 144 3.03 0.01 -13.80
C TRP A 144 2.90 0.86 -15.08
N PHE A 145 3.04 2.18 -14.96
CA PHE A 145 2.99 3.16 -16.05
C PHE A 145 4.37 3.59 -16.54
N ALA A 146 5.45 3.00 -16.00
CA ALA A 146 6.82 3.40 -16.35
C ALA A 146 7.13 3.26 -17.85
N ASP A 147 6.49 2.31 -18.55
CA ASP A 147 6.64 2.16 -20.00
C ASP A 147 5.98 3.29 -20.81
N GLU A 148 5.00 4.01 -20.25
CA GLU A 148 4.33 5.16 -20.90
C GLU A 148 5.00 6.48 -20.58
N GLU A 149 5.60 6.59 -19.40
CA GLU A 149 6.34 7.78 -18.97
C GLU A 149 7.77 7.81 -19.52
N ALA A 150 8.34 6.64 -19.83
CA ALA A 150 9.65 6.55 -20.44
C ALA A 150 9.67 7.11 -21.87
N ASP A 151 10.80 7.74 -22.23
CA ASP A 151 11.05 8.21 -23.60
C ASP A 151 10.89 7.04 -24.60
N PRO A 152 10.35 7.31 -25.80
CA PRO A 152 10.15 6.29 -26.81
C PRO A 152 11.47 5.58 -27.09
N LYS A 153 11.47 4.26 -26.94
CA LYS A 153 12.65 3.46 -27.25
C LYS A 153 12.96 3.60 -28.74
N PRO A 154 14.19 3.97 -29.11
CA PRO A 154 14.61 3.98 -30.51
C PRO A 154 14.35 2.61 -31.15
N GLN A 155 13.69 2.60 -32.31
CA GLN A 155 13.25 1.36 -32.95
C GLN A 155 14.25 0.91 -34.01
N THR A 156 14.93 1.86 -34.63
CA THR A 156 15.88 1.58 -35.70
C THR A 156 17.30 1.52 -35.16
N PHE A 157 18.14 0.73 -35.84
CA PHE A 157 19.56 0.66 -35.54
C PHE A 157 20.23 2.05 -35.58
N LEU A 158 19.90 2.90 -36.56
CA LEU A 158 20.48 4.25 -36.66
C LEU A 158 20.10 5.14 -35.46
N GLU A 159 18.86 5.06 -35.00
CA GLU A 159 18.44 5.79 -33.79
C GLU A 159 19.17 5.28 -32.54
N ASN A 160 19.35 3.95 -32.40
CA ASN A 160 20.14 3.35 -31.31
C ASN A 160 21.60 3.82 -31.34
N PHE A 161 22.18 3.84 -32.54
CA PHE A 161 23.54 4.28 -32.80
C PHE A 161 23.73 5.75 -32.43
N TYR A 162 22.84 6.65 -32.88
CA TYR A 162 22.89 8.06 -32.51
C TYR A 162 22.63 8.31 -31.02
N ALA A 163 21.83 7.45 -30.37
CA ALA A 163 21.60 7.50 -28.93
C ALA A 163 22.77 6.94 -28.09
N GLY A 164 23.82 6.41 -28.71
CA GLY A 164 25.00 5.86 -28.02
C GLY A 164 24.71 4.61 -27.17
N ARG A 165 23.61 3.89 -27.46
CA ARG A 165 23.15 2.73 -26.67
C ARG A 165 23.78 1.39 -27.08
N ASP A 166 24.44 1.35 -28.24
CA ASP A 166 25.08 0.13 -28.78
C ASP A 166 26.54 -0.07 -28.32
N GLU A 167 27.12 0.88 -27.57
CA GLU A 167 28.50 0.78 -27.07
C GLU A 167 28.55 -0.11 -25.81
N PRO A 168 29.38 -1.17 -25.76
CA PRO A 168 29.43 -2.12 -24.63
C PRO A 168 30.08 -1.55 -23.34
N LYS A 169 30.24 -0.23 -23.22
CA LYS A 169 30.89 0.45 -22.09
C LYS A 169 30.31 1.85 -21.85
N SER A 170 29.11 1.90 -21.25
CA SER A 170 28.57 3.12 -20.63
C SER A 170 27.44 2.81 -19.63
N VAL A 171 27.65 1.85 -18.73
CA VAL A 171 26.99 1.79 -17.40
C VAL A 171 28.01 1.34 -16.38
#